data_AF-A0A7V7G2Y2-F1
#
_entry.id   AF-A0A7V7G2Y2-F1
#
_cell.length_a   1.000
_cell.length_b   1.000
_cell.length_c   1.000
_cell.angle_alpha   90.00
_cell.angle_beta   90.00
_cell.angle_gamma   90.00
#
_symmetry.space_group_name_H-M   'P 1'
#
loop_
_entity.id
_entity.type
_entity.pdbx_description
1 polymer ?
#
loop_
_entity_poly.entity_id
_entity_poly.type
_entity_poly.pdbx_seq_one_letter_code
_entity_poly.pdbx_strand_id
1 'polypeptide(L)'
;MKTINIDGRVIGPEQPPYIIAELSANHNGRIETALKIIEEAKRAGADAIKLQTYRPETITLDSDLPDFQIKEGLWKGCTLYELYQWAHTPWEWHKSLFEHARKLDITIFSSPFDNTAVDLLESLGAPAYKIASFEAVDLPLIEYVAKTGKPMIISTGMADAEEIQEAIDAARGAGCEQLAILHCVSGYPAPPQDYNLRTIPNMLERFGLVTGLSDHTIDNTTAIASVALGASVIEKHFTLDRNGGGPDDSFSLEPSELAALCRDSKTAWQALGKIDYGRKSSEQGNVKFRRSLYFVKDLVAGDVITNDSVRSVRPGYGLPPKFLQKVLGKKVNKDVKANSPVCKEILQN
;
A
#
# COMPACT_ATOMS: atom_id res chain seq x y z
N MET A 1 12.35 -4.65 11.97
CA MET A 1 11.85 -4.78 10.59
C MET A 1 12.64 -3.83 9.71
N LYS A 2 12.95 -4.20 8.46
CA LYS A 2 13.73 -3.31 7.59
C LYS A 2 12.90 -2.09 7.20
N THR A 3 13.59 -0.96 7.02
CA THR A 3 13.03 0.31 6.55
C THR A 3 13.98 0.89 5.51
N ILE A 4 13.45 1.70 4.61
CA ILE A 4 14.25 2.58 3.74
C ILE A 4 13.86 4.03 3.99
N ASN A 5 14.67 4.98 3.54
CA ASN A 5 14.39 6.41 3.63
C ASN A 5 14.56 7.04 2.24
N ILE A 6 13.48 7.61 1.72
CA ILE A 6 13.50 8.37 0.46
C ILE A 6 13.15 9.81 0.80
N ASP A 7 14.08 10.72 0.55
CA ASP A 7 13.87 12.17 0.68
C ASP A 7 13.33 12.59 2.07
N GLY A 8 13.81 11.94 3.13
CA GLY A 8 13.40 12.18 4.52
C GLY A 8 12.19 11.36 4.97
N ARG A 9 11.49 10.68 4.06
CA ARG A 9 10.34 9.81 4.36
C ARG A 9 10.82 8.39 4.65
N VAL A 10 10.67 7.94 5.89
CA VAL A 10 10.91 6.55 6.28
C VAL A 10 9.78 5.67 5.76
N ILE A 11 10.10 4.55 5.12
CA ILE A 11 9.16 3.61 4.50
C ILE A 11 9.39 2.22 5.11
N GLY A 12 8.30 1.57 5.49
CA GLY A 12 8.31 0.21 6.04
C GLY A 12 6.99 -0.12 6.73
N PRO A 13 6.89 -1.32 7.35
CA PRO A 13 5.62 -1.89 7.82
C PRO A 13 4.93 -1.08 8.94
N GLU A 14 5.72 -0.38 9.76
CA GLU A 14 5.22 0.46 10.86
C GLU A 14 4.91 1.90 10.42
N GLN A 15 5.05 2.20 9.13
CA GLN A 15 4.80 3.51 8.56
C GLN A 15 3.55 3.48 7.68
N PRO A 16 2.81 4.60 7.53
CA PRO A 16 1.77 4.69 6.52
C PRO A 16 2.33 4.31 5.13
N PRO A 17 1.55 3.63 4.27
CA PRO A 17 2.00 3.24 2.94
C PRO A 17 2.53 4.44 2.15
N TYR A 18 3.63 4.24 1.44
CA TYR A 18 4.23 5.25 0.56
C TYR A 18 3.59 5.14 -0.83
N ILE A 19 2.86 6.17 -1.25
CA ILE A 19 2.11 6.17 -2.51
C ILE A 19 2.90 6.89 -3.60
N ILE A 20 3.20 6.16 -4.67
CA ILE A 20 3.89 6.66 -5.86
C ILE A 20 2.85 6.83 -6.98
N ALA A 21 2.67 8.07 -7.43
CA ALA A 21 1.94 8.37 -8.65
C ALA A 21 2.91 8.26 -9.84
N GLU A 22 2.72 7.24 -10.67
CA GLU A 22 3.53 7.02 -11.87
C GLU A 22 2.99 7.87 -13.02
N LEU A 23 3.80 8.83 -13.48
CA LEU A 23 3.45 9.73 -14.59
C LEU A 23 3.57 9.02 -15.93
N SER A 24 4.63 8.22 -16.11
CA SER A 24 4.93 7.49 -17.36
C SER A 24 4.77 8.38 -18.61
N ALA A 25 4.04 7.90 -19.61
CA ALA A 25 3.74 8.62 -20.86
C ALA A 25 2.47 9.50 -20.80
N ASN A 26 1.80 9.62 -19.65
CA ASN A 26 0.52 10.35 -19.52
C ASN A 26 0.65 11.87 -19.71
N HIS A 27 1.88 12.38 -19.90
CA HIS A 27 2.12 13.75 -20.34
C HIS A 27 1.69 14.01 -21.79
N ASN A 28 1.47 12.97 -22.60
CA ASN A 28 0.93 13.07 -23.96
C ASN A 28 1.66 14.09 -24.84
N GLY A 29 3.00 14.07 -24.79
CA GLY A 29 3.84 14.99 -25.54
C GLY A 29 3.74 16.48 -25.15
N ARG A 30 3.20 16.83 -23.97
CA ARG A 30 3.13 18.22 -23.49
C ARG A 30 3.67 18.40 -22.07
N ILE A 31 4.65 19.29 -21.91
CA ILE A 31 5.25 19.55 -20.58
C ILE A 31 4.25 20.17 -19.61
N GLU A 32 3.30 20.98 -20.09
CA GLU A 32 2.26 21.59 -19.26
C GLU A 32 1.36 20.53 -18.64
N THR A 33 1.09 19.44 -19.37
CA THR A 33 0.36 18.28 -18.86
C THR A 33 1.17 17.58 -17.78
N ALA A 34 2.48 17.35 -18.01
CA ALA A 34 3.36 16.75 -17.00
C ALA A 34 3.40 17.57 -15.69
N LEU A 35 3.57 18.89 -15.78
CA LEU A 35 3.58 19.79 -14.62
C LEU A 35 2.25 19.71 -13.86
N LYS A 36 1.12 19.73 -14.58
CA LYS A 36 -0.20 19.62 -13.97
C LYS A 36 -0.44 18.25 -13.32
N ILE A 37 0.09 17.17 -13.88
CA ILE A 37 0.07 15.84 -13.23
C ILE A 37 0.80 15.89 -11.89
N ILE A 38 1.98 16.52 -11.81
CA ILE A 38 2.72 16.68 -10.55
C ILE A 38 1.88 17.48 -9.52
N GLU A 39 1.25 18.57 -9.95
CA GLU A 39 0.36 19.37 -9.09
C GLU A 39 -0.81 18.56 -8.53
N GLU A 40 -1.51 17.80 -9.38
CA GLU A 40 -2.65 16.98 -8.96
C GLU A 40 -2.21 15.79 -8.09
N ALA A 41 -1.06 15.18 -8.34
CA ALA A 41 -0.51 14.12 -7.49
C ALA A 41 -0.23 14.62 -6.07
N LYS A 42 0.42 15.79 -5.95
CA LYS A 42 0.62 16.44 -4.64
C LYS A 42 -0.71 16.78 -3.97
N ARG A 43 -1.67 17.32 -4.72
CA ARG A 43 -3.01 17.66 -4.18
C ARG A 43 -3.77 16.42 -3.68
N ALA A 44 -3.67 15.30 -4.39
CA ALA A 44 -4.29 14.04 -4.02
C ALA A 44 -3.68 13.43 -2.74
N GLY A 45 -2.45 13.82 -2.40
CA GLY A 45 -1.74 13.35 -1.22
C GLY A 45 -0.78 12.20 -1.50
N ALA A 46 -0.34 12.02 -2.76
CA ALA A 46 0.74 11.10 -3.09
C ALA A 46 2.05 11.54 -2.40
N ASP A 47 2.87 10.58 -1.99
CA ASP A 47 4.17 10.86 -1.39
C ASP A 47 5.24 11.20 -2.44
N ALA A 48 5.12 10.62 -3.65
CA ALA A 48 6.04 10.88 -4.75
C ALA A 48 5.37 10.86 -6.13
N ILE A 49 6.02 11.54 -7.07
CA ILE A 49 5.82 11.36 -8.50
C ILE A 49 7.00 10.58 -9.09
N LYS A 50 6.71 9.62 -9.98
CA LYS A 50 7.73 8.86 -10.71
C LYS A 50 7.63 9.13 -12.21
N LEU A 51 8.79 9.27 -12.86
CA LEU A 51 8.95 9.38 -14.31
C LEU A 51 9.55 8.11 -14.90
N GLN A 52 9.62 8.01 -16.23
CA GLN A 52 10.46 7.07 -16.95
C GLN A 52 11.51 7.84 -17.77
N THR A 53 12.79 7.51 -17.60
CA THR A 53 13.90 8.19 -18.27
C THR A 53 14.64 7.21 -19.17
N TYR A 54 14.43 7.37 -20.47
CA TYR A 54 15.11 6.62 -21.52
C TYR A 54 15.10 7.44 -22.81
N ARG A 55 15.80 6.96 -23.83
CA ARG A 55 15.59 7.38 -25.22
C ARG A 55 15.23 6.15 -26.07
N PRO A 56 14.45 6.30 -27.15
CA PRO A 56 14.13 5.19 -28.04
C PRO A 56 15.38 4.41 -28.47
N GLU A 57 16.46 5.13 -28.81
CA GLU A 57 17.73 4.56 -29.26
C GLU A 57 18.56 3.87 -28.17
N THR A 58 18.26 4.08 -26.88
CA THR A 58 18.97 3.43 -25.77
C THR A 58 18.22 2.21 -25.24
N ILE A 59 16.90 2.18 -25.35
CA ILE A 59 16.06 1.08 -24.84
C ILE A 59 15.74 0.03 -25.91
N THR A 60 15.75 0.39 -27.20
CA THR A 60 15.47 -0.53 -28.30
C THR A 60 16.25 -0.17 -29.56
N LEU A 61 16.08 -0.98 -30.61
CA LEU A 61 16.66 -0.71 -31.93
C LEU A 61 15.59 -0.14 -32.86
N ASP A 62 15.98 0.81 -33.71
CA ASP A 62 15.16 1.28 -34.83
C ASP A 62 15.08 0.16 -35.90
N SER A 63 14.09 -0.71 -35.73
CA SER A 63 13.94 -1.92 -36.53
C SER A 63 12.47 -2.27 -36.75
N ASP A 64 12.15 -2.67 -37.97
CA ASP A 64 10.85 -3.20 -38.39
C ASP A 64 10.83 -4.73 -38.48
N LEU A 65 11.89 -5.41 -38.00
CA LEU A 65 11.96 -6.87 -37.99
C LEU A 65 10.83 -7.48 -37.13
N PRO A 66 10.41 -8.74 -37.39
CA PRO A 66 9.24 -9.34 -36.75
C PRO A 66 9.23 -9.37 -35.21
N ASP A 67 10.41 -9.31 -34.58
CA ASP A 67 10.59 -9.32 -33.12
C ASP A 67 10.42 -7.91 -32.50
N PHE A 68 10.55 -6.86 -33.30
CA PHE A 68 10.36 -5.45 -32.87
C PHE A 68 8.95 -4.93 -33.14
N GLN A 69 8.08 -5.74 -33.77
CA GLN A 69 6.69 -5.38 -34.07
C GLN A 69 5.74 -5.84 -32.98
N ILE A 70 4.91 -4.93 -32.49
CA ILE A 70 3.89 -5.21 -31.47
C ILE A 70 2.64 -5.76 -32.15
N LYS A 71 2.31 -7.03 -31.88
CA LYS A 71 1.24 -7.76 -32.57
C LYS A 71 -0.09 -7.79 -31.82
N GLU A 72 -0.06 -7.52 -30.52
CA GLU A 72 -1.19 -7.66 -29.60
C GLU A 72 -1.19 -6.52 -28.56
N GLY A 73 -2.28 -6.41 -27.80
CA GLY A 73 -2.41 -5.42 -26.73
C GLY A 73 -2.69 -3.99 -27.23
N LEU A 74 -2.52 -3.02 -26.32
CA LEU A 74 -2.87 -1.61 -26.52
C LEU A 74 -2.08 -0.93 -27.64
N TRP A 75 -0.83 -1.36 -27.84
CA TRP A 75 0.11 -0.73 -28.78
C TRP A 75 0.27 -1.53 -30.08
N LYS A 76 -0.68 -2.42 -30.37
CA LYS A 76 -0.69 -3.24 -31.59
C LYS A 76 -0.55 -2.39 -32.84
N GLY A 77 0.36 -2.79 -33.72
CA GLY A 77 0.59 -2.17 -35.03
C GLY A 77 1.74 -1.16 -35.07
N CYS A 78 2.36 -0.87 -33.93
CA CYS A 78 3.59 -0.09 -33.85
C CYS A 78 4.82 -1.01 -33.73
N THR A 79 5.97 -0.49 -34.13
CA THR A 79 7.28 -1.01 -33.68
C THR A 79 7.56 -0.55 -32.25
N LEU A 80 8.48 -1.24 -31.56
CA LEU A 80 8.98 -0.81 -30.24
C LEU A 80 9.58 0.60 -30.32
N TYR A 81 10.35 0.91 -31.36
CA TYR A 81 10.96 2.22 -31.52
C TYR A 81 9.91 3.33 -31.65
N GLU A 82 8.86 3.14 -32.45
CA GLU A 82 7.74 4.08 -32.58
C GLU A 82 7.00 4.28 -31.25
N LEU A 83 6.74 3.20 -30.51
CA LEU A 83 6.11 3.29 -29.20
C LEU A 83 6.95 4.12 -28.22
N TYR A 84 8.24 3.80 -28.09
CA TYR A 84 9.12 4.52 -27.17
C TYR A 84 9.34 5.97 -27.61
N GLN A 85 9.38 6.25 -28.92
CA GLN A 85 9.43 7.61 -29.46
C GLN A 85 8.19 8.43 -29.10
N TRP A 86 7.01 7.81 -29.12
CA TRP A 86 5.77 8.44 -28.70
C TRP A 86 5.69 8.64 -27.16
N ALA A 87 6.14 7.64 -26.41
CA ALA A 87 5.92 7.54 -24.96
C ALA A 87 6.98 8.26 -24.10
N HIS A 88 8.22 8.38 -24.57
CA HIS A 88 9.32 8.87 -23.72
C HIS A 88 9.06 10.29 -23.18
N THR A 89 9.52 10.54 -21.95
CA THR A 89 9.64 11.90 -21.43
C THR A 89 10.85 12.58 -22.06
N PRO A 90 10.70 13.72 -22.76
CA PRO A 90 11.83 14.44 -23.35
C PRO A 90 12.88 14.83 -22.29
N TRP A 91 14.15 14.61 -22.61
CA TRP A 91 15.26 14.79 -21.68
C TRP A 91 15.37 16.22 -21.16
N GLU A 92 15.14 17.20 -22.03
CA GLU A 92 15.17 18.62 -21.71
C GLU A 92 14.08 19.05 -20.71
N TRP A 93 13.03 18.23 -20.51
CA TRP A 93 11.99 18.52 -19.51
C TRP A 93 12.40 18.16 -18.10
N HIS A 94 13.28 17.18 -17.91
CA HIS A 94 13.55 16.59 -16.60
C HIS A 94 13.99 17.63 -15.57
N LYS A 95 14.87 18.56 -15.95
CA LYS A 95 15.27 19.67 -15.06
C LYS A 95 14.08 20.48 -14.57
N SER A 96 13.21 20.90 -15.49
CA SER A 96 12.02 21.69 -15.18
C SER A 96 11.02 20.92 -14.29
N LEU A 97 10.83 19.63 -14.56
CA LEU A 97 9.96 18.76 -13.76
C LEU A 97 10.50 18.59 -12.34
N PHE A 98 11.80 18.35 -12.18
CA PHE A 98 12.45 18.24 -10.87
C PHE A 98 12.39 19.54 -10.08
N GLU A 99 12.65 20.68 -10.71
CA GLU A 99 12.52 21.99 -10.08
C GLU A 99 11.07 22.30 -9.68
N HIS A 100 10.10 21.90 -10.49
CA HIS A 100 8.68 22.11 -10.19
C HIS A 100 8.23 21.24 -9.01
N ALA A 101 8.57 19.95 -8.99
CA ALA A 101 8.28 19.06 -7.87
C ALA A 101 8.87 19.56 -6.54
N ARG A 102 10.12 20.06 -6.56
CA ARG A 102 10.73 20.71 -5.37
C ARG A 102 9.95 21.92 -4.88
N LYS A 103 9.47 22.77 -5.79
CA LYS A 103 8.65 23.95 -5.41
C LYS A 103 7.34 23.54 -4.74
N LEU A 104 6.78 22.40 -5.12
CA LEU A 104 5.56 21.83 -4.56
C LEU A 104 5.80 20.94 -3.33
N ASP A 105 7.06 20.72 -2.94
CA ASP A 105 7.42 19.82 -1.84
C ASP A 105 6.88 18.39 -2.06
N ILE A 106 6.97 17.88 -3.30
CA ILE A 106 6.72 16.47 -3.60
C ILE A 106 8.02 15.80 -4.06
N THR A 107 8.31 14.63 -3.51
CA THR A 107 9.46 13.85 -3.93
C THR A 107 9.29 13.42 -5.38
N ILE A 108 10.36 13.55 -6.17
CA ILE A 108 10.41 13.13 -7.57
C ILE A 108 11.63 12.25 -7.80
N PHE A 109 11.41 11.14 -8.48
CA PHE A 109 12.47 10.25 -8.97
C PHE A 109 12.00 9.57 -10.26
N SER A 110 12.80 8.66 -10.80
CA SER A 110 12.48 7.99 -12.06
C SER A 110 12.98 6.57 -12.13
N SER A 111 12.43 5.83 -13.09
CA SER A 111 13.02 4.61 -13.63
C SER A 111 14.02 4.94 -14.75
N PRO A 112 15.34 4.75 -14.55
CA PRO A 112 16.30 4.73 -15.65
C PRO A 112 16.28 3.37 -16.36
N PHE A 113 16.48 3.38 -17.68
CA PHE A 113 16.53 2.16 -18.51
C PHE A 113 17.91 1.92 -19.12
N ASP A 114 18.87 2.82 -18.88
CA ASP A 114 20.25 2.71 -19.32
C ASP A 114 21.15 3.64 -18.48
N ASN A 115 22.48 3.47 -18.57
CA ASN A 115 23.44 4.25 -17.77
C ASN A 115 23.35 5.77 -18.01
N THR A 116 23.04 6.21 -19.23
CA THR A 116 22.96 7.64 -19.55
C THR A 116 21.73 8.29 -18.90
N ALA A 117 20.65 7.53 -18.71
CA ALA A 117 19.51 7.94 -17.90
C ALA A 117 19.87 8.07 -16.40
N VAL A 118 20.67 7.14 -15.87
CA VAL A 118 21.18 7.22 -14.49
C VAL A 118 22.02 8.48 -14.31
N ASP A 119 22.95 8.74 -15.22
CA ASP A 119 23.83 9.92 -15.15
C ASP A 119 23.04 11.24 -15.21
N LEU A 120 22.00 11.32 -16.05
CA LEU A 120 21.09 12.46 -16.08
C LEU A 120 20.41 12.65 -14.72
N LEU A 121 19.84 11.59 -14.16
CA LEU A 121 19.10 11.64 -12.89
C LEU A 121 20.01 11.99 -11.69
N GLU A 122 21.25 11.50 -11.66
CA GLU A 122 22.26 11.91 -10.67
C GLU A 122 22.58 13.40 -10.79
N SER A 123 22.74 13.92 -12.02
CA SER A 123 22.99 15.36 -12.24
C SER A 123 21.83 16.24 -11.76
N LEU A 124 20.61 15.68 -11.75
CA LEU A 124 19.41 16.32 -11.23
C LEU A 124 19.23 16.11 -9.73
N GLY A 125 20.05 15.30 -9.08
CA GLY A 125 19.95 15.01 -7.65
C GLY A 125 18.73 14.16 -7.28
N ALA A 126 18.43 13.12 -8.07
CA ALA A 126 17.37 12.18 -7.74
C ALA A 126 17.61 11.54 -6.36
N PRO A 127 16.58 11.50 -5.49
CA PRO A 127 16.72 10.99 -4.12
C PRO A 127 16.65 9.46 -4.03
N ALA A 128 16.16 8.78 -5.08
CA ALA A 128 16.01 7.33 -5.18
C ALA A 128 15.90 6.91 -6.65
N TYR A 129 15.93 5.61 -6.90
CA TYR A 129 15.75 5.02 -8.23
C TYR A 129 14.74 3.88 -8.23
N LYS A 130 14.04 3.73 -9.35
CA LYS A 130 13.15 2.60 -9.61
C LYS A 130 13.74 1.72 -10.72
N ILE A 131 13.90 0.42 -10.50
CA ILE A 131 14.14 -0.53 -11.58
C ILE A 131 12.79 -1.07 -12.02
N ALA A 132 12.44 -0.91 -13.30
CA ALA A 132 11.19 -1.41 -13.86
C ALA A 132 11.23 -2.94 -14.00
N SER A 133 10.06 -3.56 -14.18
CA SER A 133 9.94 -5.03 -14.13
C SER A 133 10.72 -5.74 -15.22
N PHE A 134 10.79 -5.18 -16.43
CA PHE A 134 11.52 -5.78 -17.54
C PHE A 134 13.04 -5.68 -17.34
N GLU A 135 13.51 -4.65 -16.63
CA GLU A 135 14.91 -4.42 -16.30
C GLU A 135 15.34 -5.16 -15.02
N ALA A 136 14.46 -5.93 -14.36
CA ALA A 136 14.80 -6.71 -13.17
C ALA A 136 15.89 -7.76 -13.44
N VAL A 137 16.05 -8.19 -14.70
CA VAL A 137 17.08 -9.13 -15.15
C VAL A 137 18.34 -8.42 -15.68
N ASP A 138 18.33 -7.10 -15.82
CA ASP A 138 19.50 -6.32 -16.24
C ASP A 138 20.41 -6.03 -15.02
N LEU A 139 21.13 -7.07 -14.59
CA LEU A 139 22.03 -6.99 -13.43
C LEU A 139 23.08 -5.88 -13.59
N PRO A 140 23.73 -5.67 -14.76
CA PRO A 140 24.65 -4.55 -14.96
C PRO A 140 24.02 -3.17 -14.71
N LEU A 141 22.78 -2.93 -15.16
CA LEU A 141 22.07 -1.67 -14.88
C LEU A 141 21.78 -1.53 -13.38
N ILE A 142 21.31 -2.61 -12.74
CA ILE A 142 21.05 -2.63 -11.28
C ILE A 142 22.32 -2.29 -10.50
N GLU A 143 23.47 -2.88 -10.85
CA GLU A 143 24.76 -2.59 -10.23
C GLU A 143 25.19 -1.14 -10.47
N TYR A 144 24.96 -0.59 -11.67
CA TYR A 144 25.29 0.80 -11.99
C TYR A 144 24.49 1.77 -11.11
N VAL A 145 23.18 1.56 -10.98
CA VAL A 145 22.32 2.36 -10.11
C VAL A 145 22.71 2.18 -8.64
N ALA A 146 23.03 0.97 -8.19
CA ALA A 146 23.42 0.70 -6.80
C ALA A 146 24.68 1.47 -6.37
N LYS A 147 25.63 1.68 -7.29
CA LYS A 147 26.87 2.45 -7.03
C LYS A 147 26.64 3.92 -6.70
N THR A 148 25.46 4.48 -7.02
CA THR A 148 25.07 5.84 -6.58
C THR A 148 24.89 5.94 -5.06
N GLY A 149 24.71 4.81 -4.37
CA GLY A 149 24.42 4.74 -2.94
C GLY A 149 23.01 5.22 -2.55
N LYS A 150 22.15 5.53 -3.53
CA LYS A 150 20.78 5.96 -3.29
C LYS A 150 19.85 4.78 -3.00
N PRO A 151 18.74 5.00 -2.28
CA PRO A 151 17.67 4.03 -2.18
C PRO A 151 17.18 3.55 -3.55
N MET A 152 16.85 2.26 -3.63
CA MET A 152 16.37 1.62 -4.85
C MET A 152 15.09 0.84 -4.59
N ILE A 153 14.19 0.86 -5.58
CA ILE A 153 12.94 0.09 -5.59
C ILE A 153 12.90 -0.76 -6.87
N ILE A 154 12.89 -2.10 -6.76
CA ILE A 154 12.84 -3.01 -7.92
C ILE A 154 11.43 -3.60 -8.06
N SER A 155 10.81 -3.50 -9.23
CA SER A 155 9.54 -4.21 -9.49
C SER A 155 9.87 -5.60 -10.00
N THR A 156 9.08 -6.59 -9.61
CA THR A 156 9.36 -8.00 -9.89
C THR A 156 8.29 -8.64 -10.77
N GLY A 157 7.69 -7.87 -11.68
CA GLY A 157 6.76 -8.43 -12.66
C GLY A 157 7.51 -9.29 -13.66
N MET A 158 6.92 -10.42 -14.08
CA MET A 158 7.54 -11.45 -14.93
C MET A 158 8.71 -12.22 -14.30
N ALA A 159 9.39 -11.64 -13.31
CA ALA A 159 10.52 -12.27 -12.64
C ALA A 159 10.08 -13.43 -11.73
N ASP A 160 10.78 -14.56 -11.81
CA ASP A 160 10.63 -15.64 -10.87
C ASP A 160 11.45 -15.41 -9.58
N ALA A 161 11.41 -16.37 -8.66
CA ALA A 161 12.07 -16.19 -7.37
C ALA A 161 13.60 -16.30 -7.40
N GLU A 162 14.19 -16.85 -8.47
CA GLU A 162 15.63 -16.86 -8.73
C GLU A 162 16.06 -15.52 -9.32
N GLU A 163 15.37 -15.04 -10.35
CA GLU A 163 15.64 -13.72 -10.97
C GLU A 163 15.49 -12.57 -9.96
N ILE A 164 14.49 -12.64 -9.07
CA ILE A 164 14.36 -11.66 -7.97
C ILE A 164 15.57 -11.72 -7.03
N GLN A 165 16.08 -12.91 -6.73
CA GLN A 165 17.24 -13.06 -5.85
C GLN A 165 18.51 -12.54 -6.53
N GLU A 166 18.71 -12.81 -7.81
CA GLU A 166 19.82 -12.28 -8.60
C GLU A 166 19.81 -10.74 -8.65
N ALA A 167 18.65 -10.13 -8.88
CA ALA A 167 18.48 -8.68 -8.84
C ALA A 167 18.84 -8.08 -7.47
N ILE A 168 18.41 -8.74 -6.38
CA ILE A 168 18.74 -8.33 -5.01
C ILE A 168 20.25 -8.45 -4.76
N ASP A 169 20.87 -9.55 -5.19
CA ASP A 169 22.29 -9.81 -4.98
C ASP A 169 23.17 -8.86 -5.78
N ALA A 170 22.79 -8.55 -7.03
CA ALA A 170 23.43 -7.52 -7.85
C ALA A 170 23.38 -6.14 -7.16
N ALA A 171 22.20 -5.72 -6.71
CA ALA A 171 22.03 -4.44 -6.01
C ALA A 171 22.88 -4.40 -4.73
N ARG A 172 22.81 -5.44 -3.89
CA ARG A 172 23.53 -5.52 -2.61
C ARG A 172 25.04 -5.62 -2.80
N GLY A 173 25.49 -6.45 -3.74
CA GLY A 173 26.90 -6.65 -4.07
C GLY A 173 27.57 -5.38 -4.59
N ALA A 174 26.82 -4.52 -5.27
CA ALA A 174 27.27 -3.21 -5.74
C ALA A 174 27.12 -2.07 -4.71
N GLY A 175 26.66 -2.35 -3.49
CA GLY A 175 26.64 -1.39 -2.38
C GLY A 175 25.27 -0.77 -2.04
N CYS A 176 24.17 -1.27 -2.60
CA CYS A 176 22.83 -0.77 -2.24
C CYS A 176 22.44 -1.20 -0.82
N GLU A 177 22.38 -0.24 0.11
CA GLU A 177 21.96 -0.50 1.50
C GLU A 177 20.43 -0.45 1.68
N GLN A 178 19.75 0.39 0.90
CA GLN A 178 18.33 0.70 1.04
C GLN A 178 17.56 0.19 -0.17
N LEU A 179 17.00 -1.01 -0.03
CA LEU A 179 16.33 -1.71 -1.13
C LEU A 179 14.90 -2.11 -0.73
N ALA A 180 13.96 -1.79 -1.62
CA ALA A 180 12.60 -2.33 -1.60
C ALA A 180 12.30 -3.13 -2.88
N ILE A 181 11.38 -4.08 -2.77
CA ILE A 181 10.88 -4.86 -3.90
C ILE A 181 9.36 -4.71 -4.02
N LEU A 182 8.84 -4.60 -5.23
CA LEU A 182 7.40 -4.49 -5.49
C LEU A 182 6.91 -5.73 -6.22
N HIS A 183 5.94 -6.42 -5.62
CA HIS A 183 5.15 -7.40 -6.34
C HIS A 183 4.39 -6.70 -7.47
N CYS A 184 4.35 -7.31 -8.64
CA CYS A 184 3.85 -6.66 -9.85
C CYS A 184 3.33 -7.70 -10.85
N VAL A 185 2.31 -7.35 -11.63
CA VAL A 185 1.89 -8.09 -12.83
C VAL A 185 2.01 -7.14 -14.02
N SER A 186 2.90 -7.42 -14.96
CA SER A 186 3.15 -6.59 -16.15
C SER A 186 2.09 -6.81 -17.25
N GLY A 187 0.83 -6.57 -16.90
CA GLY A 187 -0.30 -6.55 -17.83
C GLY A 187 -1.03 -5.21 -17.73
N TYR A 188 -1.45 -4.64 -18.87
CA TYR A 188 -1.92 -3.26 -18.96
C TYR A 188 -3.28 -3.21 -19.68
N PRO A 189 -4.42 -3.23 -18.94
CA PRO A 189 -4.53 -3.49 -17.50
C PRO A 189 -4.39 -4.99 -17.16
N ALA A 190 -3.95 -5.27 -15.94
CA ALA A 190 -3.89 -6.62 -15.41
C ALA A 190 -5.20 -6.97 -14.69
N PRO A 191 -5.75 -8.19 -14.85
CA PRO A 191 -6.94 -8.57 -14.12
C PRO A 191 -6.59 -8.89 -12.64
N PRO A 192 -7.46 -8.55 -11.67
CA PRO A 192 -7.13 -8.69 -10.24
C PRO A 192 -6.76 -10.12 -9.80
N GLN A 193 -7.34 -11.15 -10.42
CA GLN A 193 -7.05 -12.55 -10.07
C GLN A 193 -5.60 -12.98 -10.36
N ASP A 194 -4.90 -12.28 -11.27
CA ASP A 194 -3.52 -12.62 -11.63
C ASP A 194 -2.51 -12.12 -10.58
N TYR A 195 -2.91 -11.15 -9.75
CA TYR A 195 -2.03 -10.56 -8.74
C TYR A 195 -1.63 -11.52 -7.64
N ASN A 196 -2.42 -12.55 -7.32
CA ASN A 196 -2.06 -13.51 -6.30
C ASN A 196 -1.48 -12.86 -5.01
N LEU A 197 -2.15 -11.84 -4.44
CA LEU A 197 -1.55 -10.95 -3.42
C LEU A 197 -0.95 -11.66 -2.17
N ARG A 198 -1.28 -12.94 -1.94
CA ARG A 198 -0.61 -13.80 -0.96
C ARG A 198 0.90 -13.96 -1.22
N THR A 199 1.39 -13.60 -2.41
CA THR A 199 2.81 -13.51 -2.72
C THR A 199 3.51 -12.43 -1.89
N ILE A 200 2.85 -11.32 -1.55
CA ILE A 200 3.45 -10.22 -0.76
C ILE A 200 3.97 -10.69 0.60
N PRO A 201 3.17 -11.37 1.46
CA PRO A 201 3.67 -11.87 2.74
C PRO A 201 4.75 -12.95 2.55
N ASN A 202 4.69 -13.75 1.48
CA ASN A 202 5.77 -14.69 1.17
C ASN A 202 7.07 -13.98 0.76
N MET A 203 7.02 -12.91 -0.04
CA MET A 203 8.18 -12.10 -0.40
C MET A 203 8.79 -11.41 0.82
N LEU A 204 7.95 -10.90 1.73
CA LEU A 204 8.38 -10.33 3.02
C LEU A 204 9.18 -11.35 3.84
N GLU A 205 8.68 -12.59 3.94
CA GLU A 205 9.36 -13.67 4.66
C GLU A 205 10.64 -14.12 3.94
N ARG A 206 10.58 -14.33 2.62
CA ARG A 206 11.66 -14.90 1.81
C ARG A 206 12.85 -13.97 1.65
N PHE A 207 12.59 -12.71 1.30
CA PHE A 207 13.65 -11.74 0.97
C PHE A 207 13.96 -10.80 2.15
N GLY A 208 13.04 -10.67 3.11
CA GLY A 208 13.23 -9.83 4.29
C GLY A 208 13.50 -8.36 3.96
N LEU A 209 12.93 -7.85 2.87
CA LEU A 209 13.05 -6.46 2.41
C LEU A 209 11.77 -5.69 2.67
N VAL A 210 11.81 -4.36 2.50
CA VAL A 210 10.58 -3.58 2.39
C VAL A 210 9.88 -4.05 1.12
N THR A 211 8.65 -4.53 1.24
CA THR A 211 7.87 -5.04 0.10
C THR A 211 6.67 -4.15 -0.15
N GLY A 212 6.33 -3.94 -1.41
CA GLY A 212 5.15 -3.21 -1.83
C GLY A 212 4.45 -3.85 -3.03
N LEU A 213 3.58 -3.06 -3.67
CA LEU A 213 2.84 -3.44 -4.87
C LEU A 213 3.01 -2.36 -5.96
N SER A 214 3.34 -2.79 -7.18
CA SER A 214 3.14 -2.00 -8.40
C SER A 214 1.89 -2.53 -9.08
N ASP A 215 0.85 -1.70 -9.17
CA ASP A 215 -0.50 -2.12 -9.55
C ASP A 215 -0.91 -1.51 -10.90
N HIS A 216 -1.40 -2.37 -11.79
CA HIS A 216 -1.90 -2.08 -13.14
C HIS A 216 -3.35 -2.55 -13.33
N THR A 217 -4.05 -2.88 -12.24
CA THR A 217 -5.51 -3.03 -12.26
C THR A 217 -6.19 -1.67 -12.49
N ILE A 218 -7.46 -1.67 -12.93
CA ILE A 218 -8.18 -0.41 -13.18
C ILE A 218 -8.55 0.32 -11.89
N ASP A 219 -8.98 -0.40 -10.85
CA ASP A 219 -9.45 0.19 -9.59
C ASP A 219 -8.40 0.09 -8.46
N ASN A 220 -8.73 0.66 -7.30
CA ASN A 220 -7.83 0.72 -6.14
C ASN A 220 -7.94 -0.51 -5.20
N THR A 221 -8.87 -1.43 -5.44
CA THR A 221 -9.18 -2.51 -4.48
C THR A 221 -7.98 -3.42 -4.28
N THR A 222 -7.27 -3.76 -5.35
CA THR A 222 -6.06 -4.60 -5.32
C THR A 222 -4.95 -3.93 -4.51
N ALA A 223 -4.66 -2.65 -4.81
CA ALA A 223 -3.73 -1.84 -4.04
C ALA A 223 -4.09 -1.73 -2.55
N ILE A 224 -5.34 -1.41 -2.21
CA ILE A 224 -5.78 -1.28 -0.81
C ILE A 224 -5.70 -2.64 -0.08
N ALA A 225 -6.09 -3.73 -0.73
CA ALA A 225 -5.99 -5.07 -0.16
C ALA A 225 -4.54 -5.48 0.13
N SER A 226 -3.59 -5.04 -0.70
CA SER A 226 -2.16 -5.32 -0.51
C SER A 226 -1.60 -4.72 0.79
N VAL A 227 -2.14 -3.59 1.26
CA VAL A 227 -1.76 -2.97 2.54
C VAL A 227 -2.03 -3.93 3.69
N ALA A 228 -3.19 -4.60 3.68
CA ALA A 228 -3.55 -5.57 4.70
C ALA A 228 -2.64 -6.81 4.72
N LEU A 229 -1.89 -7.03 3.64
CA LEU A 229 -0.95 -8.13 3.46
C LEU A 229 0.51 -7.70 3.69
N GLY A 230 0.74 -6.45 4.10
CA GLY A 230 2.05 -5.93 4.51
C GLY A 230 2.75 -5.05 3.47
N ALA A 231 2.09 -4.68 2.37
CA ALA A 231 2.65 -3.75 1.40
C ALA A 231 2.92 -2.37 2.05
N SER A 232 4.16 -1.90 1.98
CA SER A 232 4.60 -0.61 2.51
C SER A 232 4.75 0.48 1.43
N VAL A 233 4.75 0.07 0.16
CA VAL A 233 4.83 0.95 -1.02
C VAL A 233 3.71 0.54 -1.97
N ILE A 234 3.04 1.51 -2.57
CA ILE A 234 2.04 1.31 -3.62
C ILE A 234 2.37 2.22 -4.78
N GLU A 235 2.48 1.66 -5.98
CA GLU A 235 2.67 2.40 -7.23
C GLU A 235 1.48 2.18 -8.15
N LYS A 236 0.95 3.27 -8.72
CA LYS A 236 -0.16 3.27 -9.70
C LYS A 236 0.12 4.32 -10.76
N HIS A 237 -0.16 4.01 -12.02
CA HIS A 237 -0.15 5.00 -13.09
C HIS A 237 -1.24 6.06 -12.84
N PHE A 238 -0.92 7.31 -13.20
CA PHE A 238 -1.76 8.48 -12.93
C PHE A 238 -1.82 9.41 -14.14
N THR A 239 -3.04 9.74 -14.55
CA THR A 239 -3.34 10.66 -15.65
C THR A 239 -4.34 11.73 -15.23
N LEU A 240 -4.47 12.78 -16.04
CA LEU A 240 -5.52 13.80 -15.87
C LEU A 240 -6.84 13.38 -16.50
N ASP A 241 -6.81 12.52 -17.52
CA ASP A 241 -7.98 12.05 -18.26
C ASP A 241 -7.67 10.70 -18.92
N ARG A 242 -8.36 9.65 -18.48
CA ARG A 242 -8.20 8.28 -19.01
C ARG A 242 -8.57 8.17 -20.49
N ASN A 243 -9.32 9.13 -21.02
CA ASN A 243 -9.71 9.20 -22.44
C ASN A 243 -8.80 10.12 -23.26
N GLY A 244 -7.67 10.58 -22.70
CA GLY A 244 -6.71 11.48 -23.35
C GLY A 244 -6.00 10.90 -24.58
N GLY A 245 -6.08 9.57 -24.77
CA GLY A 245 -5.55 8.86 -25.93
C GLY A 245 -4.05 8.59 -25.89
N GLY A 246 -3.40 8.88 -24.75
CA GLY A 246 -2.01 8.55 -24.48
C GLY A 246 -1.72 7.05 -24.40
N PRO A 247 -0.43 6.66 -24.44
CA PRO A 247 -0.04 5.25 -24.39
C PRO A 247 -0.56 4.51 -23.15
N ASP A 248 -0.62 5.24 -22.02
CA ASP A 248 -0.92 4.68 -20.70
C ASP A 248 -2.21 5.23 -20.08
N ASP A 249 -2.91 6.14 -20.76
CA ASP A 249 -4.07 6.84 -20.18
C ASP A 249 -5.15 5.85 -19.76
N SER A 250 -5.48 4.89 -20.64
CA SER A 250 -6.64 3.99 -20.53
C SER A 250 -6.73 3.13 -19.27
N PHE A 251 -5.60 2.90 -18.59
CA PHE A 251 -5.53 2.11 -17.35
C PHE A 251 -5.02 2.90 -16.15
N SER A 252 -4.70 4.18 -16.33
CA SER A 252 -4.22 5.07 -15.28
C SER A 252 -5.36 5.57 -14.39
N LEU A 253 -5.06 5.90 -13.13
CA LEU A 253 -5.98 6.57 -12.23
C LEU A 253 -6.17 8.03 -12.63
N GLU A 254 -7.37 8.56 -12.41
CA GLU A 254 -7.69 9.98 -12.51
C GLU A 254 -7.60 10.68 -11.13
N PRO A 255 -7.64 12.04 -11.06
CA PRO A 255 -7.34 12.77 -9.81
C PRO A 255 -8.19 12.36 -8.60
N SER A 256 -9.48 12.08 -8.80
CA SER A 256 -10.38 11.65 -7.72
C SER A 256 -10.06 10.24 -7.22
N GLU A 257 -9.59 9.36 -8.11
CA GLU A 257 -9.23 7.97 -7.80
C GLU A 257 -7.87 7.90 -7.12
N LEU A 258 -6.90 8.73 -7.51
CA LEU A 258 -5.62 8.85 -6.79
C LEU A 258 -5.84 9.39 -5.37
N ALA A 259 -6.70 10.40 -5.21
CA ALA A 259 -7.06 10.93 -3.89
C ALA A 259 -7.75 9.86 -3.02
N ALA A 260 -8.60 9.02 -3.63
CA ALA A 260 -9.19 7.87 -2.97
C ALA A 260 -8.13 6.85 -2.55
N LEU A 261 -7.18 6.52 -3.44
CA LEU A 261 -6.07 5.61 -3.12
C LEU A 261 -5.27 6.09 -1.91
N CYS A 262 -4.87 7.36 -1.89
CA CYS A 262 -4.08 7.92 -0.79
C CYS A 262 -4.84 7.86 0.54
N ARG A 263 -6.12 8.25 0.54
CA ARG A 263 -6.98 8.22 1.73
C ARG A 263 -7.23 6.80 2.22
N ASP A 264 -7.60 5.90 1.33
CA ASP A 264 -8.11 4.58 1.67
C ASP A 264 -6.97 3.61 2.01
N SER A 265 -5.80 3.73 1.39
CA SER A 265 -4.58 3.00 1.80
C SER A 265 -4.14 3.38 3.21
N LYS A 266 -4.18 4.68 3.55
CA LYS A 266 -3.92 5.14 4.92
C LYS A 266 -4.95 4.62 5.92
N THR A 267 -6.23 4.61 5.53
CA THR A 267 -7.32 4.08 6.37
C THR A 267 -7.15 2.57 6.61
N ALA A 268 -6.82 1.81 5.57
CA ALA A 268 -6.56 0.37 5.66
C ALA A 268 -5.38 0.09 6.61
N TRP A 269 -4.27 0.82 6.46
CA TRP A 269 -3.12 0.72 7.36
C TRP A 269 -3.48 1.05 8.83
N GLN A 270 -4.22 2.15 9.07
CA GLN A 270 -4.68 2.50 10.41
C GLN A 270 -5.57 1.43 11.04
N ALA A 271 -6.38 0.72 10.23
CA ALA A 271 -7.28 -0.32 10.68
C ALA A 271 -6.57 -1.62 11.11
N LEU A 272 -5.36 -1.89 10.59
CA LEU A 272 -4.56 -3.04 11.00
C LEU A 272 -4.17 -2.95 12.48
N GLY A 273 -3.70 -1.77 12.90
CA GLY A 273 -3.32 -1.49 14.28
C GLY A 273 -2.38 -2.55 14.86
N LYS A 274 -2.71 -3.05 16.05
CA LYS A 274 -1.96 -4.10 16.74
C LYS A 274 -2.93 -5.15 17.28
N ILE A 275 -2.41 -6.35 17.55
CA ILE A 275 -3.17 -7.42 18.20
C ILE A 275 -3.66 -6.90 19.57
N ASP A 276 -4.98 -6.77 19.72
CA ASP A 276 -5.59 -6.23 20.94
C ASP A 276 -7.03 -6.72 21.13
N TYR A 277 -7.21 -7.63 22.11
CA TYR A 277 -8.50 -8.15 22.56
C TYR A 277 -9.19 -7.27 23.62
N GLY A 278 -8.57 -6.13 23.98
CA GLY A 278 -9.11 -5.16 24.92
C GLY A 278 -10.31 -4.41 24.35
N ARG A 279 -11.07 -3.79 25.26
CA ARG A 279 -12.16 -2.88 24.87
C ARG A 279 -11.58 -1.62 24.26
N LYS A 280 -12.18 -1.19 23.16
CA LYS A 280 -11.81 0.08 22.52
C LYS A 280 -12.45 1.26 23.25
N SER A 281 -11.88 2.45 23.10
CA SER A 281 -12.42 3.68 23.67
C SER A 281 -13.88 3.91 23.28
N SER A 282 -14.23 3.61 22.03
CA SER A 282 -15.59 3.67 21.48
C SER A 282 -16.58 2.70 22.13
N GLU A 283 -16.10 1.67 22.84
CA GLU A 283 -16.95 0.64 23.47
C GLU A 283 -17.14 0.86 24.97
N GLN A 284 -16.35 1.71 25.63
CA GLN A 284 -16.34 1.83 27.09
C GLN A 284 -17.72 2.24 27.64
N GLY A 285 -18.38 3.21 26.99
CA GLY A 285 -19.73 3.64 27.35
C GLY A 285 -20.80 2.56 27.12
N ASN A 286 -20.52 1.56 26.28
CA ASN A 286 -21.46 0.50 25.92
C ASN A 286 -21.39 -0.72 26.85
N VAL A 287 -20.45 -0.76 27.80
CA VAL A 287 -20.35 -1.85 28.78
C VAL A 287 -21.66 -2.01 29.56
N LYS A 288 -22.37 -0.92 29.85
CA LYS A 288 -23.68 -0.91 30.50
C LYS A 288 -24.77 -1.65 29.71
N PHE A 289 -24.60 -1.87 28.41
CA PHE A 289 -25.54 -2.63 27.59
C PHE A 289 -25.21 -4.13 27.49
N ARG A 290 -24.17 -4.60 28.20
CA ARG A 290 -23.93 -6.05 28.34
C ARG A 290 -24.97 -6.66 29.28
N ARG A 291 -25.19 -7.97 29.15
CA ARG A 291 -26.01 -8.68 30.14
C ARG A 291 -25.24 -8.82 31.44
N SER A 292 -25.95 -8.73 32.55
CA SER A 292 -25.48 -9.09 33.88
C SER A 292 -26.59 -9.80 34.64
N LEU A 293 -26.29 -10.30 35.83
CA LEU A 293 -27.25 -10.99 36.67
C LEU A 293 -28.10 -9.97 37.44
N TYR A 294 -29.41 -10.12 37.36
CA TYR A 294 -30.39 -9.31 38.06
C TYR A 294 -31.39 -10.21 38.77
N PHE A 295 -31.86 -9.76 39.92
CA PHE A 295 -32.99 -10.38 40.61
C PHE A 295 -34.28 -10.05 39.86
N VAL A 296 -35.14 -11.05 39.65
CA VAL A 296 -36.40 -10.88 38.91
C VAL A 296 -37.64 -10.96 39.79
N LYS A 297 -37.44 -11.16 41.09
CA LYS A 297 -38.45 -11.07 42.15
C LYS A 297 -37.80 -10.53 43.42
N ASP A 298 -38.62 -10.10 44.37
CA ASP A 298 -38.16 -9.68 45.70
C ASP A 298 -37.65 -10.90 46.50
N LEU A 299 -36.65 -10.70 47.35
CA LEU A 299 -36.12 -11.67 48.31
C LEU A 299 -35.91 -10.98 49.68
N VAL A 300 -36.12 -11.69 50.78
CA VAL A 300 -35.83 -11.21 52.13
C VAL A 300 -34.47 -11.73 52.63
N ALA A 301 -33.85 -11.03 53.56
CA ALA A 301 -32.58 -11.43 54.15
C ALA A 301 -32.62 -12.91 54.63
N GLY A 302 -31.65 -13.71 54.17
CA GLY A 302 -31.56 -15.14 54.46
C GLY A 302 -32.18 -16.06 53.41
N ASP A 303 -32.93 -15.54 52.44
CA ASP A 303 -33.50 -16.33 51.34
C ASP A 303 -32.40 -16.91 50.43
N VAL A 304 -32.63 -18.14 49.96
CA VAL A 304 -31.75 -18.83 49.01
C VAL A 304 -32.03 -18.37 47.59
N ILE A 305 -30.96 -18.06 46.84
CA ILE A 305 -31.04 -17.65 45.44
C ILE A 305 -31.22 -18.89 44.55
N THR A 306 -32.37 -18.96 43.90
CA THR A 306 -32.77 -20.06 43.00
C THR A 306 -32.78 -19.61 41.52
N ASN A 307 -32.97 -20.57 40.60
CA ASN A 307 -33.01 -20.28 39.15
C ASN A 307 -34.14 -19.31 38.74
N ASP A 308 -35.27 -19.32 39.45
CA ASP A 308 -36.38 -18.40 39.22
C ASP A 308 -36.19 -17.03 39.91
N SER A 309 -35.15 -16.88 40.75
CA SER A 309 -34.84 -15.64 41.45
C SER A 309 -33.93 -14.70 40.65
N VAL A 310 -33.07 -15.24 39.78
CA VAL A 310 -32.05 -14.46 39.05
C VAL A 310 -32.08 -14.80 37.56
N ARG A 311 -31.98 -13.75 36.73
CA ARG A 311 -31.82 -13.91 35.28
C ARG A 311 -30.62 -13.12 34.78
N SER A 312 -29.98 -13.64 33.75
CA SER A 312 -29.07 -12.83 32.94
C SER A 312 -29.92 -11.90 32.08
N VAL A 313 -29.87 -10.60 32.31
CA VAL A 313 -30.60 -9.58 31.53
C VAL A 313 -29.73 -8.33 31.36
N ARG A 314 -30.13 -7.39 30.52
CA ARG A 314 -29.54 -6.03 30.48
C ARG A 314 -30.23 -5.17 31.55
N PRO A 315 -29.57 -4.14 32.11
CA PRO A 315 -28.23 -3.64 31.79
C PRO A 315 -27.08 -4.42 32.47
N GLY A 316 -25.86 -3.94 32.29
CA GLY A 316 -24.61 -4.59 32.68
C GLY A 316 -24.05 -4.14 34.03
N TYR A 317 -24.89 -3.83 35.01
CA TYR A 317 -24.46 -3.33 36.33
C TYR A 317 -24.33 -4.41 37.43
N GLY A 318 -24.93 -5.58 37.24
CA GLY A 318 -24.78 -6.72 38.14
C GLY A 318 -23.56 -7.59 37.81
N LEU A 319 -23.47 -8.74 38.48
CA LEU A 319 -22.40 -9.69 38.24
C LEU A 319 -22.45 -10.24 36.81
N PRO A 320 -21.28 -10.48 36.18
CA PRO A 320 -21.22 -11.14 34.89
C PRO A 320 -21.99 -12.48 34.87
N PRO A 321 -22.71 -12.82 33.79
CA PRO A 321 -23.53 -14.05 33.73
C PRO A 321 -22.76 -15.35 34.00
N LYS A 322 -21.45 -15.38 33.73
CA LYS A 322 -20.56 -16.51 34.07
C LYS A 322 -20.55 -16.89 35.55
N PHE A 323 -21.00 -15.99 36.43
CA PHE A 323 -21.09 -16.26 37.86
C PHE A 323 -22.42 -16.86 38.31
N LEU A 324 -23.37 -17.11 37.40
CA LEU A 324 -24.70 -17.60 37.76
C LEU A 324 -24.64 -18.85 38.66
N GLN A 325 -23.85 -19.86 38.27
CA GLN A 325 -23.71 -21.09 39.06
C GLN A 325 -23.07 -20.87 40.43
N LYS A 326 -22.29 -19.79 40.61
CA LYS A 326 -21.70 -19.42 41.91
C LYS A 326 -22.67 -18.61 42.78
N VAL A 327 -23.71 -18.05 42.18
CA VAL A 327 -24.74 -17.26 42.84
C VAL A 327 -25.90 -18.17 43.28
N LEU A 328 -26.26 -19.15 42.46
CA LEU A 328 -27.30 -20.13 42.80
C LEU A 328 -26.91 -20.91 44.07
N GLY A 329 -27.88 -21.11 44.96
CA GLY A 329 -27.69 -21.79 46.24
C GLY A 329 -27.11 -20.91 47.36
N LYS A 330 -26.56 -19.72 47.07
CA LYS A 330 -26.20 -18.73 48.10
C LYS A 330 -27.43 -18.07 48.70
N LYS A 331 -27.26 -17.44 49.87
CA LYS A 331 -28.31 -16.62 50.50
C LYS A 331 -28.07 -15.13 50.31
N VAL A 332 -29.13 -14.32 50.29
CA VAL A 332 -29.01 -12.86 50.33
C VAL A 332 -28.79 -12.38 51.76
N ASN A 333 -27.92 -11.39 51.98
CA ASN A 333 -27.59 -10.87 53.33
C ASN A 333 -28.48 -9.70 53.80
N LYS A 334 -29.36 -9.23 52.92
CA LYS A 334 -30.33 -8.16 53.16
C LYS A 334 -31.51 -8.34 52.20
N ASP A 335 -32.58 -7.59 52.43
CA ASP A 335 -33.72 -7.55 51.51
C ASP A 335 -33.31 -7.01 50.14
N VAL A 336 -33.85 -7.61 49.08
CA VAL A 336 -33.55 -7.31 47.69
C VAL A 336 -34.84 -7.12 46.92
N LYS A 337 -34.90 -6.07 46.09
CA LYS A 337 -36.05 -5.82 45.21
C LYS A 337 -35.86 -6.44 43.83
N ALA A 338 -36.96 -6.83 43.20
CA ALA A 338 -36.99 -7.19 41.79
C ALA A 338 -36.37 -6.08 40.93
N ASN A 339 -35.74 -6.47 39.82
CA ASN A 339 -35.02 -5.60 38.90
C ASN A 339 -33.79 -4.90 39.50
N SER A 340 -33.27 -5.38 40.63
CA SER A 340 -31.99 -4.93 41.17
C SER A 340 -30.81 -5.80 40.66
N PRO A 341 -29.62 -5.21 40.50
CA PRO A 341 -28.43 -5.97 40.09
C PRO A 341 -28.00 -6.94 41.19
N VAL A 342 -27.60 -8.14 40.80
CA VAL A 342 -26.88 -9.03 41.70
C VAL A 342 -25.47 -8.48 41.89
N CYS A 343 -25.11 -8.06 43.09
CA CYS A 343 -23.77 -7.59 43.44
C CYS A 343 -23.13 -8.51 44.49
N LYS A 344 -21.79 -8.57 44.57
CA LYS A 344 -21.10 -9.48 45.50
C LYS A 344 -21.46 -9.19 46.96
N GLU A 345 -21.68 -7.92 47.26
CA GLU A 345 -21.96 -7.39 48.60
C GLU A 345 -23.32 -7.82 49.13
N ILE A 346 -24.20 -8.37 48.27
CA ILE A 346 -25.54 -8.84 48.62
C ILE A 346 -25.53 -10.34 48.96
N LEU A 347 -24.45 -11.05 48.61
CA LEU A 347 -24.34 -12.49 48.79
C LEU A 347 -23.74 -12.82 50.16
N GLN A 348 -24.38 -13.72 50.92
CA GLN A 348 -23.73 -14.37 52.07
C GLN A 348 -22.70 -15.38 51.56
N ASN A 349 -21.61 -15.53 52.31
CA ASN A 349 -20.51 -16.44 51.96
C ASN A 349 -20.99 -17.89 51.88
#